data_AF-A0A8E0RLG9-F1
#
_entry.id   AF-A0A8E0RLG9-F1
#
_cell.length_a   1.000
_cell.length_b   1.000
_cell.length_c   1.000
_cell.angle_alpha   90.00
_cell.angle_beta   90.00
_cell.angle_gamma   90.00
#
_symmetry.space_group_name_H-M   'P 1'
#
loop_
_entity.id
_entity.type
_entity.pdbx_description
1 polymer ?
#
loop_
_entity_poly.entity_id
_entity_poly.type
_entity_poly.pdbx_seq_one_letter_code
_entity_poly.pdbx_strand_id
1 'polypeptide(L)'
;MLGDGPENKELELIIRRRVLNNSDLFSKCPFKDRRKSSLYSWARSRIERFNFGKCLRSTFPLYSILSTNYDKRLLLHDIIAGLTVSSLHVPQGMAYGQLAGLKPINGIYTSFFPALIYIMFGASRHISIGTFSVMSLLVAEPVDRLSESFKPCNQTNKKGYLSLDDYRLEVAITVTVLVGIMQFLMGLFHLGLLVVYISPAILGGFTCGAAVHVLSSQLNGLFGFRLRRFVGPGRLLFEMSALGLANIFGGFFQCHACSGGLARTSVAVGAGMQSQVSFNFFYKAKL
;
A
#
# COMPACT_ATOMS: atom_id res chain seq x y z
N MET A 1 1.71 -38.02 -41.70
CA MET A 1 0.97 -36.75 -41.82
C MET A 1 1.45 -35.82 -40.71
N LEU A 2 2.61 -35.19 -40.92
CA LEU A 2 3.09 -34.10 -40.08
C LEU A 2 2.45 -32.83 -40.66
N GLY A 3 1.52 -32.24 -39.93
CA GLY A 3 0.89 -30.98 -40.30
C GLY A 3 1.88 -29.85 -40.08
N ASP A 4 2.22 -29.14 -41.14
CA ASP A 4 3.01 -27.92 -41.09
C ASP A 4 2.30 -26.91 -40.18
N GLY A 5 3.01 -26.49 -39.13
CA GLY A 5 2.60 -25.40 -38.25
C GLY A 5 2.51 -24.07 -39.01
N PRO A 6 1.84 -23.06 -38.45
CA PRO A 6 1.62 -21.79 -39.14
C PRO A 6 2.97 -21.14 -39.48
N GLU A 7 3.22 -20.99 -40.78
CA GLU A 7 4.32 -20.22 -41.37
C GLU A 7 4.42 -18.86 -40.67
N ASN A 8 5.54 -18.63 -39.99
CA ASN A 8 5.93 -17.31 -39.50
C ASN A 8 6.10 -16.39 -40.73
N LYS A 9 5.03 -15.68 -41.11
CA LYS A 9 5.11 -14.61 -42.10
C LYS A 9 5.96 -13.48 -41.53
N GLU A 10 7.25 -13.51 -41.84
CA GLU A 10 8.15 -12.39 -41.60
C GLU A 10 7.59 -11.17 -42.34
N LEU A 11 7.19 -10.15 -41.58
CA LEU A 11 6.66 -8.91 -42.14
C LEU A 11 7.81 -8.15 -42.81
N GLU A 12 7.89 -8.21 -44.14
CA GLU A 12 8.87 -7.47 -44.92
C GLU A 12 8.47 -5.98 -44.95
N LEU A 13 9.25 -5.15 -44.25
CA LEU A 13 8.96 -3.72 -44.11
C LEU A 13 9.59 -2.92 -45.28
N ILE A 14 8.86 -2.83 -46.40
CA ILE A 14 9.33 -2.13 -47.60
C ILE A 14 9.12 -0.61 -47.45
N ILE A 15 10.16 0.12 -47.05
CA ILE A 15 10.14 1.59 -47.02
C ILE A 15 10.76 2.14 -48.31
N ARG A 16 9.92 2.69 -49.20
CA ARG A 16 10.37 3.50 -50.35
C ARG A 16 10.28 4.99 -50.01
N ARG A 17 11.41 5.60 -49.63
CA ARG A 17 11.52 7.06 -49.41
C ARG A 17 12.78 7.61 -50.07
N ARG A 18 12.76 8.87 -50.48
CA ARG A 18 13.98 9.56 -50.97
C ARG A 18 14.99 9.69 -49.82
N VAL A 19 16.26 9.39 -50.09
CA VAL A 19 17.36 9.66 -49.16
C VAL A 19 17.53 11.17 -49.07
N LEU A 20 17.29 11.75 -47.90
CA LEU A 20 17.38 13.19 -47.66
C LEU A 20 18.53 13.45 -46.69
N ASN A 21 19.37 14.45 -47.00
CA ASN A 21 20.34 14.96 -46.05
C ASN A 21 19.65 15.83 -44.99
N ASN A 22 20.28 15.97 -43.83
CA ASN A 22 19.74 16.79 -42.73
C ASN A 22 19.40 18.21 -43.20
N SER A 23 20.23 18.81 -44.06
CA SER A 23 19.97 20.13 -44.68
C SER A 23 18.68 20.18 -45.50
N ASP A 24 18.39 19.15 -46.29
CA ASP A 24 17.20 19.05 -47.13
C ASP A 24 15.94 18.75 -46.30
N LEU A 25 16.11 18.07 -45.17
CA LEU A 25 15.05 17.84 -44.21
C LEU A 25 14.67 19.14 -43.48
N PHE A 26 15.66 19.94 -43.06
CA PHE A 26 15.42 21.22 -42.40
C PHE A 26 14.80 22.28 -43.33
N SER A 27 15.11 22.23 -44.63
CA SER A 27 14.49 23.13 -45.61
C SER A 27 13.04 22.75 -45.91
N LYS A 28 12.72 21.45 -46.00
CA LYS A 28 11.35 20.96 -46.23
C LYS A 28 10.47 21.00 -44.99
N CYS A 29 11.07 20.81 -43.82
CA CYS A 29 10.40 20.84 -42.53
C CYS A 29 11.10 21.85 -41.62
N PRO A 30 10.78 23.16 -41.76
CA PRO A 30 11.38 24.16 -40.89
C PRO A 30 11.03 23.84 -39.44
N PHE A 31 12.07 23.69 -38.61
CA PHE A 31 11.89 23.46 -37.18
C PHE A 31 11.16 24.68 -36.61
N LYS A 32 9.92 24.51 -36.15
CA LYS A 32 9.23 25.57 -35.43
C LYS A 32 9.96 25.73 -34.10
N ASP A 33 10.87 26.69 -34.07
CA ASP A 33 11.67 26.99 -32.90
C ASP A 33 10.70 27.34 -31.76
N ARG A 34 10.55 26.43 -30.79
CA ARG A 34 9.74 26.68 -29.59
C ARG A 34 10.54 27.64 -28.73
N ARG A 35 10.49 28.93 -29.11
CA ARG A 35 11.04 30.04 -28.34
C ARG A 35 10.59 29.84 -26.89
N LYS A 36 11.54 29.68 -25.96
CA LYS A 36 11.26 29.44 -24.54
C LYS A 36 10.31 30.53 -24.05
N SER A 37 9.03 30.19 -23.88
CA SER A 37 8.03 31.12 -23.39
C SER A 37 8.43 31.55 -21.99
N SER A 38 8.52 32.86 -21.76
CA SER A 38 8.73 33.44 -20.43
C SER A 38 7.85 32.74 -19.39
N LEU A 39 8.36 32.53 -18.17
CA LEU A 39 7.64 31.88 -17.07
C LEU A 39 6.24 32.49 -16.87
N TYR A 40 6.11 33.80 -17.11
CA TYR A 40 4.84 34.52 -17.05
C TYR A 40 3.84 34.09 -18.12
N SER A 41 4.26 33.93 -19.38
CA SER A 41 3.36 33.48 -20.46
C SER A 41 3.03 32.00 -20.35
N TRP A 42 3.93 31.19 -19.78
CA TRP A 42 3.64 29.81 -19.40
C TRP A 42 2.58 29.73 -18.28
N ALA A 43 2.75 30.50 -17.20
CA ALA A 43 1.82 30.53 -16.07
C ALA A 43 0.44 31.05 -16.49
N ARG A 44 0.39 32.15 -17.25
CA ARG A 44 -0.85 32.70 -17.81
C ARG A 44 -1.57 31.69 -18.71
N SER A 45 -0.84 31.02 -19.59
CA SER A 45 -1.40 29.95 -20.43
C SER A 45 -1.87 28.73 -19.64
N ARG A 46 -1.39 28.52 -18.40
CA ARG A 46 -1.83 27.42 -17.52
C ARG A 46 -3.10 27.80 -16.76
N ILE A 47 -3.18 29.06 -16.31
CA ILE A 47 -4.36 29.64 -15.65
C ILE A 47 -5.53 29.77 -16.64
N GLU A 48 -5.29 30.24 -17.87
CA GLU A 48 -6.33 30.36 -18.91
C GLU A 48 -6.86 29.00 -19.40
N ARG A 49 -6.06 27.92 -19.27
CA ARG A 49 -6.50 26.54 -19.54
C ARG A 49 -7.12 25.85 -18.33
N PHE A 50 -7.17 26.52 -17.18
CA PHE A 50 -7.67 25.96 -15.92
C PHE A 50 -9.20 25.96 -15.93
N ASN A 51 -9.79 24.97 -16.59
CA ASN A 51 -11.22 24.72 -16.51
C ASN A 51 -11.55 24.11 -15.14
N PHE A 52 -12.05 24.93 -14.23
CA PHE A 52 -12.43 24.50 -12.88
C PHE A 52 -13.39 23.31 -12.91
N GLY A 53 -14.36 23.28 -13.83
CA GLY A 53 -15.28 22.14 -14.00
C GLY A 53 -14.63 20.84 -14.47
N LYS A 54 -13.57 20.91 -15.31
CA LYS A 54 -12.79 19.71 -15.71
C LYS A 54 -11.89 19.24 -14.58
N CYS A 55 -11.31 20.17 -13.82
CA CYS A 55 -10.54 19.86 -12.62
C CYS A 55 -11.42 19.19 -11.57
N LEU A 56 -12.60 19.74 -11.29
CA LEU A 56 -13.55 19.18 -10.33
C LEU A 56 -14.05 17.78 -10.74
N ARG A 57 -14.33 17.56 -12.03
CA ARG A 57 -14.63 16.20 -12.57
C ARG A 57 -13.44 15.25 -12.47
N SER A 58 -12.21 15.74 -12.55
CA SER A 58 -10.99 14.95 -12.34
C SER A 58 -10.74 14.65 -10.85
N THR A 59 -11.15 15.53 -9.96
CA THR A 59 -11.00 15.39 -8.49
C THR A 59 -12.05 14.48 -7.87
N PHE A 60 -13.25 14.40 -8.47
CA PHE A 60 -14.33 13.50 -8.04
C PHE A 60 -14.56 12.38 -9.07
N PRO A 61 -13.64 11.41 -9.20
CA PRO A 61 -13.75 10.31 -10.15
C PRO A 61 -14.94 9.40 -9.86
N LEU A 62 -15.50 9.42 -8.64
CA LEU A 62 -16.71 8.69 -8.26
C LEU A 62 -17.87 8.98 -9.23
N TYR A 63 -18.09 10.25 -9.57
CA TYR A 63 -19.17 10.65 -10.46
C TYR A 63 -18.95 10.14 -11.89
N SER A 64 -17.69 10.15 -12.36
CA SER A 64 -17.31 9.58 -13.65
C SER A 64 -17.51 8.06 -13.70
N ILE A 65 -17.19 7.37 -12.60
CA ILE A 65 -17.39 5.92 -12.44
C ILE A 65 -18.87 5.58 -12.48
N LEU A 66 -19.70 6.26 -11.69
CA LEU A 66 -21.13 5.99 -11.58
C LEU A 66 -21.91 6.42 -12.85
N SER A 67 -21.44 7.43 -13.57
CA SER A 67 -22.04 7.90 -14.83
C SER A 67 -21.72 6.99 -16.03
N THR A 68 -20.73 6.11 -15.93
CA THR A 68 -20.42 5.12 -16.97
C THR A 68 -21.37 3.93 -16.81
N ASN A 69 -22.14 3.58 -17.84
CA ASN A 69 -23.16 2.52 -17.86
C ASN A 69 -22.82 1.30 -16.96
N TYR A 70 -23.28 1.37 -15.71
CA TYR A 70 -22.98 0.37 -14.68
C TYR A 70 -24.08 -0.69 -14.70
N ASP A 71 -23.74 -1.90 -15.16
CA ASP A 71 -24.71 -2.98 -15.25
C ASP A 71 -25.09 -3.51 -13.85
N LYS A 72 -26.34 -3.94 -13.67
CA LYS A 72 -26.84 -4.50 -12.41
C LYS A 72 -26.08 -5.77 -12.00
N ARG A 73 -25.50 -6.50 -12.96
CA ARG A 73 -24.64 -7.66 -12.71
C ARG A 73 -23.31 -7.29 -12.06
N LEU A 74 -22.71 -6.17 -12.48
CA LEU A 74 -21.48 -5.64 -11.86
C LEU A 74 -21.77 -5.18 -10.42
N LEU A 75 -22.93 -4.56 -10.20
CA LEU A 75 -23.37 -4.16 -8.86
C LEU A 75 -23.46 -5.33 -7.88
N LEU A 76 -23.99 -6.48 -8.33
CA LEU A 76 -24.03 -7.69 -7.50
C LEU A 76 -22.64 -8.23 -7.19
N HIS A 77 -21.72 -8.28 -8.18
CA HIS A 77 -20.35 -8.70 -7.94
C HIS A 77 -19.62 -7.78 -6.96
N ASP A 78 -19.80 -6.46 -7.07
CA ASP A 78 -19.19 -5.48 -6.17
C ASP A 78 -19.75 -5.57 -4.74
N ILE A 79 -21.05 -5.83 -4.58
CA ILE A 79 -21.64 -6.04 -3.25
C ILE A 79 -21.08 -7.31 -2.59
N ILE A 80 -21.00 -8.42 -3.33
CA ILE A 80 -20.46 -9.69 -2.79
C ILE A 80 -18.98 -9.54 -2.44
N ALA A 81 -18.20 -8.89 -3.31
CA ALA A 81 -16.79 -8.61 -3.06
C ALA A 81 -16.62 -7.67 -1.85
N GLY A 82 -17.39 -6.60 -1.75
CA GLY A 82 -17.36 -5.67 -0.63
C GLY A 82 -17.75 -6.31 0.70
N LEU A 83 -18.77 -7.18 0.71
CA LEU A 83 -19.17 -7.92 1.90
C LEU A 83 -18.09 -8.92 2.34
N THR A 84 -17.46 -9.59 1.39
CA THR A 84 -16.33 -10.50 1.67
C THR A 84 -15.14 -9.73 2.24
N VAL A 85 -14.73 -8.63 1.59
CA VAL A 85 -13.59 -7.80 2.04
C VAL A 85 -13.87 -7.18 3.41
N SER A 86 -15.07 -6.65 3.65
CA SER A 86 -15.44 -6.05 4.94
C SER A 86 -15.43 -7.08 6.08
N SER A 87 -15.89 -8.31 5.84
CA SER A 87 -15.85 -9.38 6.85
C SER A 87 -14.42 -9.72 7.30
N LEU A 88 -13.45 -9.67 6.38
CA LEU A 88 -12.03 -9.87 6.68
C LEU A 88 -11.40 -8.64 7.35
N HIS A 89 -11.92 -7.45 7.06
CA HIS A 89 -11.36 -6.19 7.53
C HIS A 89 -11.66 -5.90 9.00
N VAL A 90 -12.81 -6.37 9.53
CA VAL A 90 -13.17 -6.18 10.95
C VAL A 90 -12.14 -6.80 11.90
N PRO A 91 -11.83 -8.12 11.85
CA PRO A 91 -10.84 -8.71 12.74
C PRO A 91 -9.43 -8.17 12.47
N GLN A 92 -9.08 -7.90 11.20
CA GLN A 92 -7.80 -7.31 10.82
C GLN A 92 -7.60 -5.92 11.45
N GLY A 93 -8.61 -5.05 11.37
CA GLY A 93 -8.57 -3.72 11.96
C GLY A 93 -8.44 -3.76 13.48
N MET A 94 -9.18 -4.64 14.15
CA MET A 94 -9.09 -4.82 15.60
C MET A 94 -7.69 -5.23 16.06
N ALA A 95 -7.10 -6.23 15.39
CA ALA A 95 -5.75 -6.71 15.69
C ALA A 95 -4.70 -5.61 15.48
N TYR A 96 -4.82 -4.84 14.40
CA TYR A 96 -3.88 -3.76 14.07
C TYR A 96 -4.02 -2.54 14.98
N GLY A 97 -5.21 -2.27 15.52
CA GLY A 97 -5.39 -1.29 16.60
C GLY A 97 -4.65 -1.68 17.88
N GLN A 98 -4.72 -2.96 18.26
CA GLN A 98 -4.00 -3.48 19.43
C GLN A 98 -2.47 -3.48 19.22
N LEU A 99 -2.00 -3.77 18.01
CA LEU A 99 -0.57 -3.66 17.69
C LEU A 99 -0.05 -2.23 17.88
N ALA A 100 -0.85 -1.22 17.54
CA ALA A 100 -0.54 0.18 17.77
C ALA A 100 -0.54 0.59 19.26
N GLY A 101 -0.87 -0.32 20.19
CA GLY A 101 -0.99 -0.02 21.61
C GLY A 101 -2.29 0.70 22.00
N LEU A 102 -3.29 0.67 21.11
CA LEU A 102 -4.59 1.32 21.28
C LEU A 102 -5.71 0.29 21.53
N LYS A 103 -6.89 0.78 21.94
CA LYS A 103 -8.10 -0.04 22.04
C LYS A 103 -8.48 -0.60 20.65
N PRO A 104 -8.97 -1.86 20.53
CA PRO A 104 -9.31 -2.48 19.25
C PRO A 104 -10.30 -1.67 18.40
N ILE A 105 -11.23 -0.96 19.05
CA ILE A 105 -12.22 -0.11 18.40
C ILE A 105 -11.58 0.99 17.54
N ASN A 106 -10.42 1.51 17.95
CA ASN A 106 -9.72 2.55 17.22
C ASN A 106 -9.19 2.04 15.87
N GLY A 107 -8.81 0.75 15.80
CA GLY A 107 -8.40 0.11 14.56
C GLY A 107 -9.54 -0.06 13.56
N ILE A 108 -10.78 -0.23 14.03
CA ILE A 108 -11.98 -0.22 13.19
C ILE A 108 -12.22 1.20 12.65
N TYR A 109 -12.07 2.25 13.46
CA TYR A 109 -12.20 3.64 13.01
C TYR A 109 -11.16 3.99 11.93
N THR A 110 -9.89 3.61 12.11
CA THR A 110 -8.81 3.82 11.12
C THR A 110 -9.06 3.07 9.81
N SER A 111 -9.83 2.01 9.84
CA SER A 111 -10.16 1.19 8.68
C SER A 111 -11.36 1.71 7.90
N PHE A 112 -12.34 2.29 8.58
CA PHE A 112 -13.61 2.73 7.99
C PHE A 112 -13.55 4.15 7.41
N PHE A 113 -13.14 5.14 8.21
CA PHE A 113 -13.23 6.55 7.80
C PHE A 113 -12.29 6.93 6.65
N PRO A 114 -11.01 6.50 6.63
CA PRO A 114 -10.11 6.80 5.51
C PRO A 114 -10.56 6.16 4.20
N ALA A 115 -11.16 4.96 4.24
CA ALA A 115 -11.70 4.31 3.05
C ALA A 115 -12.87 5.11 2.45
N LEU A 116 -13.77 5.64 3.31
CA LEU A 116 -14.88 6.49 2.87
C LEU A 116 -14.38 7.78 2.20
N ILE A 117 -13.39 8.45 2.82
CA ILE A 117 -12.77 9.66 2.25
C ILE A 117 -12.06 9.31 0.93
N TYR A 118 -11.38 8.17 0.86
CA TYR A 118 -10.69 7.74 -0.36
C TYR A 118 -11.65 7.48 -1.52
N ILE A 119 -12.84 6.93 -1.27
CA ILE A 119 -13.84 6.71 -2.33
C ILE A 119 -14.30 8.05 -2.94
N MET A 120 -14.34 9.14 -2.16
CA MET A 120 -14.74 10.46 -2.65
C MET A 120 -13.64 11.14 -3.50
N PHE A 121 -12.37 11.07 -3.06
CA PHE A 121 -11.26 11.84 -3.65
C PHE A 121 -10.20 11.00 -4.39
N GLY A 122 -10.29 9.66 -4.31
CA GLY A 122 -9.28 8.73 -4.77
C GLY A 122 -9.34 8.49 -6.27
N ALA A 123 -8.21 8.70 -6.96
CA ALA A 123 -8.10 8.53 -8.41
C ALA A 123 -8.06 7.06 -8.86
N SER A 124 -7.64 6.13 -8.00
CA SER A 124 -7.42 4.72 -8.37
C SER A 124 -8.57 3.82 -7.94
N ARG A 125 -9.13 3.05 -8.89
CA ARG A 125 -10.27 2.16 -8.66
C ARG A 125 -9.92 0.86 -7.93
N HIS A 126 -8.66 0.43 -7.96
CA HIS A 126 -8.23 -0.88 -7.49
C HIS A 126 -7.48 -0.85 -6.15
N ILE A 127 -7.28 0.34 -5.55
CA ILE A 127 -6.53 0.45 -4.30
C ILE A 127 -7.51 0.47 -3.12
N SER A 128 -7.27 -0.42 -2.17
CA SER A 128 -8.01 -0.46 -0.91
C SER A 128 -7.17 0.18 0.17
N ILE A 129 -7.67 1.27 0.76
CA ILE A 129 -7.06 1.92 1.92
C ILE A 129 -7.64 1.31 3.19
N GLY A 130 -6.80 1.15 4.20
CA GLY A 130 -7.19 0.68 5.52
C GLY A 130 -5.98 0.51 6.43
N THR A 131 -6.15 -0.28 7.47
CA THR A 131 -5.08 -0.56 8.44
C THR A 131 -4.02 -1.52 7.88
N PHE A 132 -2.76 -1.25 8.18
CA PHE A 132 -1.61 -2.03 7.75
C PHE A 132 -0.71 -2.37 8.94
N SER A 133 -0.22 -3.61 9.01
CA SER A 133 0.58 -4.11 10.13
C SER A 133 1.84 -3.28 10.41
N VAL A 134 2.56 -2.92 9.36
CA VAL A 134 3.79 -2.12 9.44
C VAL A 134 3.50 -0.71 9.98
N MET A 135 2.43 -0.07 9.50
CA MET A 135 2.02 1.26 9.94
C MET A 135 1.60 1.25 11.41
N SER A 136 0.88 0.22 11.86
CA SER A 136 0.52 0.07 13.27
C SER A 136 1.74 -0.06 14.18
N LEU A 137 2.79 -0.78 13.76
CA LEU A 137 4.02 -0.89 14.54
C LEU A 137 4.80 0.43 14.58
N LEU A 138 4.82 1.19 13.47
CA LEU A 138 5.46 2.51 13.42
C LEU A 138 4.74 3.54 14.30
N VAL A 139 3.41 3.45 14.43
CA VAL A 139 2.63 4.29 15.35
C VAL A 139 2.81 3.82 16.81
N ALA A 140 3.01 2.52 17.03
CA ALA A 140 3.21 1.97 18.38
C ALA A 140 4.47 2.54 19.05
N GLU A 141 5.56 2.77 18.31
CA GLU A 141 6.82 3.27 18.86
C GLU A 141 6.70 4.63 19.57
N PRO A 142 6.21 5.71 18.93
CA PRO A 142 6.03 6.99 19.62
C PRO A 142 4.98 6.90 20.73
N VAL A 143 3.90 6.14 20.54
CA VAL A 143 2.88 5.93 21.58
C VAL A 143 3.48 5.29 22.82
N ASP A 144 4.29 4.24 22.66
CA ASP A 144 4.94 3.55 23.78
C ASP A 144 5.99 4.46 24.46
N ARG A 145 6.84 5.14 23.68
CA ARG A 145 7.86 6.08 24.22
C ARG A 145 7.26 7.21 25.04
N LEU A 146 6.20 7.85 24.54
CA LEU A 146 5.55 8.94 25.27
C LEU A 146 4.72 8.41 26.45
N SER A 147 4.16 7.21 26.35
CA SER A 147 3.44 6.59 27.47
C SER A 147 4.32 6.27 28.67
N GLU A 148 5.61 5.94 28.48
CA GLU A 148 6.54 5.71 29.58
C GLU A 148 6.89 7.00 30.36
N SER A 149 6.77 8.16 29.71
CA SER A 149 6.97 9.46 30.36
C SER A 149 5.75 9.91 31.17
N PHE A 150 4.61 9.22 31.04
CA PHE A 150 3.40 9.51 31.79
C PHE A 150 3.58 9.10 33.26
N LYS A 151 3.79 10.08 34.14
CA LYS A 151 3.77 9.87 35.59
C LYS A 151 2.33 9.94 36.09
N PRO A 152 1.74 8.86 36.62
CA PRO A 152 0.45 8.97 37.28
C PRO A 152 0.63 9.83 38.54
N CYS A 153 0.05 11.03 38.55
CA CYS A 153 0.02 11.84 39.75
C CYS A 153 -0.82 11.11 40.81
N ASN A 154 -0.23 10.84 41.98
CA ASN A 154 -0.93 10.23 43.11
C ASN A 154 -2.17 11.07 43.46
N GLN A 155 -3.34 10.42 43.39
CA GLN A 155 -4.65 11.05 43.45
C GLN A 155 -5.10 11.38 44.88
N THR A 156 -5.60 12.60 45.08
CA THR A 156 -6.65 12.87 46.08
C THR A 156 -7.90 13.56 45.48
N ASN A 157 -7.94 13.90 44.19
CA ASN A 157 -9.05 14.69 43.64
C ASN A 157 -9.66 14.07 42.37
N LYS A 158 -10.55 13.09 42.53
CA LYS A 158 -11.21 12.26 41.49
C LYS A 158 -12.14 13.00 40.50
N LYS A 159 -11.72 14.12 39.89
CA LYS A 159 -12.50 14.74 38.80
C LYS A 159 -11.60 15.12 37.64
N GLY A 160 -11.54 14.24 36.63
CA GLY A 160 -11.02 14.57 35.29
C GLY A 160 -9.68 13.95 34.88
N TYR A 161 -9.23 12.84 35.48
CA TYR A 161 -7.97 12.22 35.04
C TYR A 161 -8.15 11.38 33.77
N LEU A 162 -7.45 11.79 32.71
CA LEU A 162 -7.28 11.08 31.45
C LEU A 162 -6.71 9.68 31.73
N SER A 163 -7.40 8.62 31.30
CA SER A 163 -6.86 7.26 31.45
C SER A 163 -5.60 7.09 30.57
N LEU A 164 -4.69 6.18 30.93
CA LEU A 164 -3.49 5.90 30.12
C LEU A 164 -3.85 5.60 28.65
N ASP A 165 -4.98 4.92 28.45
CA ASP A 165 -5.49 4.61 27.11
C ASP A 165 -5.94 5.86 26.34
N ASP A 166 -6.51 6.85 27.02
CA ASP A 166 -6.94 8.09 26.39
C ASP A 166 -5.72 8.97 26.05
N TYR A 167 -4.68 8.96 26.89
CA TYR A 167 -3.40 9.61 26.57
C TYR A 167 -2.71 8.97 25.35
N ARG A 168 -2.68 7.63 25.28
CA ARG A 168 -2.15 6.91 24.11
C ARG A 168 -2.90 7.24 22.83
N LEU A 169 -4.22 7.39 22.92
CA LEU A 169 -5.07 7.81 21.80
C LEU A 169 -4.74 9.24 21.36
N GLU A 170 -4.57 10.18 22.29
CA GLU A 170 -4.21 11.57 22.00
C GLU A 170 -2.85 11.66 21.25
N VAL A 171 -1.85 10.90 21.69
CA VAL A 171 -0.54 10.81 21.02
C VAL A 171 -0.71 10.26 19.60
N ALA A 172 -1.45 9.16 19.43
CA ALA A 172 -1.68 8.57 18.11
C ALA A 172 -2.39 9.54 17.15
N ILE A 173 -3.42 10.26 17.62
CA ILE A 173 -4.12 11.27 16.82
C ILE A 173 -3.15 12.37 16.40
N THR A 174 -2.34 12.89 17.32
CA THR A 174 -1.36 13.96 17.02
C THR A 174 -0.36 13.53 15.95
N VAL A 175 0.18 12.31 16.04
CA VAL A 175 1.09 11.76 15.03
C VAL A 175 0.40 11.62 13.68
N THR A 176 -0.83 11.08 13.65
CA THR A 176 -1.57 10.90 12.39
C THR A 176 -1.93 12.23 11.71
N VAL A 177 -2.27 13.27 12.48
CA VAL A 177 -2.54 14.62 11.95
C VAL A 177 -1.25 15.22 11.36
N LEU A 178 -0.12 15.11 12.07
CA LEU A 178 1.16 15.58 11.57
C LEU A 178 1.56 14.89 10.26
N VAL A 179 1.43 13.57 10.19
CA VAL A 179 1.68 12.78 8.96
C VAL A 179 0.75 13.24 7.83
N GLY A 180 -0.54 13.48 8.12
CA GLY A 180 -1.51 13.97 7.14
C GLY A 180 -1.14 15.35 6.58
N ILE A 181 -0.71 16.29 7.43
CA ILE A 181 -0.24 17.61 7.01
C ILE A 181 1.02 17.47 6.14
N MET A 182 1.98 16.65 6.55
CA MET A 182 3.19 16.41 5.76
C MET A 182 2.87 15.78 4.40
N GLN A 183 1.98 14.79 4.36
CA GLN A 183 1.52 14.15 3.12
C GLN A 183 0.83 15.16 2.19
N PHE A 184 0.01 16.05 2.75
CA PHE A 184 -0.66 17.12 2.01
C PHE A 184 0.35 18.12 1.43
N LEU A 185 1.34 18.55 2.22
CA LEU A 185 2.42 19.43 1.76
C LEU A 185 3.26 18.76 0.67
N MET A 186 3.62 17.48 0.83
CA MET A 186 4.34 16.72 -0.21
C MET A 186 3.53 16.63 -1.51
N GLY A 187 2.20 16.46 -1.41
CA GLY A 187 1.30 16.50 -2.55
C GLY A 187 1.26 17.88 -3.23
N LEU A 188 1.20 18.96 -2.44
CA LEU A 188 1.23 20.33 -2.94
C LEU A 188 2.52 20.65 -3.71
N PHE A 189 3.67 20.23 -3.17
CA PHE A 189 4.98 20.36 -3.82
C PHE A 189 5.24 19.32 -4.93
N HIS A 190 4.26 18.48 -5.27
CA HIS A 190 4.35 17.44 -6.31
C HIS A 190 5.52 16.47 -6.11
N LEU A 191 5.90 16.22 -4.85
CA LEU A 191 6.98 15.30 -4.51
C LEU A 191 6.62 13.82 -4.76
N GLY A 192 5.41 13.54 -5.24
CA GLY A 192 5.03 12.21 -5.73
C GLY A 192 5.92 11.70 -6.86
N LEU A 193 6.58 12.59 -7.62
CA LEU A 193 7.58 12.21 -8.62
C LEU A 193 8.77 11.46 -7.98
N LEU A 194 9.14 11.80 -6.75
CA LEU A 194 10.27 11.15 -6.05
C LEU A 194 9.98 9.68 -5.74
N VAL A 195 8.72 9.33 -5.50
CA VAL A 195 8.29 7.95 -5.21
C VAL A 195 8.49 7.04 -6.42
N VAL A 196 8.38 7.58 -7.64
CA VAL A 196 8.60 6.83 -8.89
C VAL A 196 10.08 6.43 -9.06
N TYR A 197 11.00 7.13 -8.40
CA TYR A 197 12.43 6.86 -8.48
C TYR A 197 12.93 5.80 -7.48
N ILE A 198 12.06 5.27 -6.63
CA ILE A 198 12.49 4.23 -5.68
C ILE A 198 12.66 2.90 -6.43
N SER A 199 13.86 2.33 -6.36
CA SER A 199 14.19 1.07 -7.02
C SER A 199 13.30 -0.09 -6.50
N PRO A 200 12.81 -0.98 -7.39
CA PRO A 200 12.08 -2.18 -6.98
C PRO A 200 12.82 -3.05 -5.97
N ALA A 201 14.16 -3.07 -6.01
CA ALA A 201 14.98 -3.82 -5.06
C ALA A 201 14.88 -3.25 -3.63
N ILE A 202 14.77 -1.92 -3.49
CA ILE A 202 14.60 -1.25 -2.19
C ILE A 202 13.21 -1.55 -1.63
N LEU A 203 12.16 -1.51 -2.47
CA LEU A 203 10.80 -1.89 -2.07
C LEU A 203 10.74 -3.36 -1.65
N GLY A 204 11.40 -4.25 -2.39
CA GLY A 204 11.50 -5.67 -2.06
C GLY A 204 12.21 -5.91 -0.73
N GLY A 205 13.34 -5.25 -0.49
CA GLY A 205 14.07 -5.33 0.78
C GLY A 205 13.27 -4.79 1.97
N PHE A 206 12.64 -3.62 1.80
CA PHE A 206 11.79 -3.01 2.82
C PHE A 206 10.61 -3.90 3.19
N THR A 207 9.89 -4.42 2.19
CA THR A 207 8.73 -5.30 2.43
C THR A 207 9.12 -6.61 3.09
N CYS A 208 10.26 -7.20 2.71
CA CYS A 208 10.82 -8.39 3.37
C CYS A 208 11.16 -8.12 4.84
N GLY A 209 11.91 -7.05 5.12
CA GLY A 209 12.25 -6.66 6.50
C GLY A 209 11.01 -6.34 7.33
N ALA A 210 10.04 -5.65 6.75
CA ALA A 210 8.78 -5.35 7.41
C ALA A 210 7.94 -6.61 7.70
N ALA A 211 7.95 -7.61 6.81
CA ALA A 211 7.27 -8.89 7.04
C ALA A 211 7.90 -9.66 8.21
N VAL A 212 9.24 -9.73 8.29
CA VAL A 212 9.95 -10.34 9.42
C VAL A 212 9.64 -9.61 10.72
N HIS A 213 9.67 -8.27 10.70
CA HIS A 213 9.35 -7.45 11.88
C HIS A 213 7.92 -7.67 12.38
N VAL A 214 6.95 -7.74 11.46
CA VAL A 214 5.54 -8.02 11.80
C VAL A 214 5.39 -9.43 12.38
N LEU A 215 6.03 -10.43 11.77
CA LEU A 215 5.98 -11.81 12.25
C LEU A 215 6.55 -11.90 13.67
N SER A 216 7.73 -11.33 13.92
CA SER A 216 8.34 -11.25 15.26
C SER A 216 7.39 -10.62 16.30
N SER A 217 6.68 -9.56 15.90
CA SER A 217 5.71 -8.88 16.77
C SER A 217 4.47 -9.74 17.09
N GLN A 218 4.02 -10.57 16.14
CA GLN A 218 2.88 -11.47 16.35
C GLN A 218 3.20 -12.72 17.16
N LEU A 219 4.46 -13.19 17.18
CA LEU A 219 4.84 -14.41 17.92
C LEU A 219 4.50 -14.32 19.42
N ASN A 220 4.63 -13.13 20.01
CA ASN A 220 4.27 -12.88 21.40
C ASN A 220 2.78 -13.15 21.67
N GLY A 221 1.91 -12.75 20.74
CA GLY A 221 0.47 -12.99 20.81
C GLY A 221 0.10 -14.45 20.57
N LEU A 222 0.82 -15.14 19.68
CA LEU A 222 0.57 -16.55 19.33
C LEU A 222 0.93 -17.51 20.47
N PHE A 223 2.09 -17.32 21.11
CA PHE A 223 2.56 -18.19 22.19
C PHE A 223 2.12 -17.73 23.59
N GLY A 224 1.40 -16.61 23.68
CA GLY A 224 0.87 -16.09 24.95
C GLY A 224 1.92 -15.47 25.88
N PHE A 225 3.16 -15.28 25.42
CA PHE A 225 4.20 -14.64 26.21
C PHE A 225 4.03 -13.12 26.23
N ARG A 226 3.81 -12.53 27.41
CA ARG A 226 3.84 -11.07 27.61
C ARG A 226 5.29 -10.58 27.67
N LEU A 227 5.97 -10.56 26.54
CA LEU A 227 7.28 -9.94 26.43
C LEU A 227 7.15 -8.41 26.45
N ARG A 228 7.97 -7.76 27.28
CA ARG A 228 8.07 -6.29 27.31
C ARG A 228 8.55 -5.82 25.93
N ARG A 229 7.81 -4.92 25.29
CA ARG A 229 8.21 -4.32 24.01
C ARG A 229 9.53 -3.59 24.23
N PHE A 230 10.60 -4.06 23.60
CA PHE A 230 11.95 -3.49 23.72
C PHE A 230 12.35 -2.88 22.38
N VAL A 231 12.72 -1.60 22.37
CA VAL A 231 13.10 -0.84 21.17
C VAL A 231 14.61 -0.61 21.21
N GLY A 232 15.38 -1.40 20.44
CA GLY A 232 16.84 -1.25 20.36
C GLY A 232 17.49 -2.15 19.29
N PRO A 233 18.67 -1.80 18.76
CA PRO A 233 19.33 -2.50 17.65
C PRO A 233 19.72 -3.96 17.96
N GLY A 234 19.86 -4.31 19.24
CA GLY A 234 20.31 -5.65 19.66
C GLY A 234 19.34 -6.79 19.34
N ARG A 235 18.04 -6.53 19.19
CA ARG A 235 17.04 -7.56 18.87
C ARG A 235 17.13 -8.02 17.41
N LEU A 236 17.48 -7.10 16.51
CA LEU A 236 17.68 -7.41 15.08
C LEU A 236 18.86 -8.38 14.88
N LEU A 237 19.95 -8.17 15.63
CA LEU A 237 21.13 -9.05 15.58
C LEU A 237 20.83 -10.45 16.10
N PHE A 238 20.03 -10.57 17.17
CA PHE A 238 19.64 -11.87 17.73
C PHE A 238 18.66 -12.63 16.82
N GLU A 239 17.80 -11.91 16.11
CA GLU A 239 16.82 -12.51 15.19
C GLU A 239 17.46 -12.91 13.86
N MET A 240 18.42 -12.11 13.36
CA MET A 240 19.26 -12.48 12.22
C MET A 240 20.19 -13.65 12.54
N SER A 241 20.73 -13.73 13.75
CA SER A 241 21.56 -14.87 14.17
C SER A 241 20.73 -16.14 14.33
N ALA A 242 19.50 -16.06 14.83
CA ALA A 242 18.57 -17.18 14.92
C ALA A 242 18.14 -17.71 13.54
N LEU A 243 17.84 -16.83 12.58
CA LEU A 243 17.56 -17.20 11.18
C LEU A 243 18.79 -17.78 10.48
N GLY A 244 19.97 -17.23 10.73
CA GLY A 244 21.24 -17.78 10.25
C GLY A 244 21.48 -19.19 10.78
N LEU A 245 21.29 -19.42 12.08
CA LEU A 245 21.39 -20.72 12.72
C LEU A 245 20.36 -21.73 12.18
N ALA A 246 19.12 -21.30 11.96
CA ALA A 246 18.07 -22.15 11.40
C ALA A 246 18.38 -22.59 9.96
N ASN A 247 18.94 -21.70 9.13
CA ASN A 247 19.36 -22.03 7.77
C ASN A 247 20.63 -22.90 7.74
N ILE A 248 21.55 -22.71 8.68
CA ILE A 248 22.73 -23.57 8.85
C ILE A 248 22.29 -24.99 9.25
N PHE A 249 21.42 -25.12 10.25
CA PHE A 249 20.88 -26.43 10.66
C PHE A 249 20.00 -27.07 9.59
N GLY A 250 19.17 -26.29 8.90
CA GLY A 250 18.36 -26.77 7.78
C GLY A 250 19.21 -27.31 6.61
N GLY A 251 20.37 -26.71 6.34
CA GLY A 251 21.30 -27.16 5.31
C GLY A 251 21.83 -28.58 5.53
N PHE A 252 21.99 -29.02 6.78
CA PHE A 252 22.39 -30.40 7.10
C PHE A 252 21.32 -31.44 6.72
N PHE A 253 20.06 -31.04 6.60
CA PHE A 253 18.95 -31.89 6.18
C PHE A 253 18.57 -31.69 4.70
N GLN A 254 19.47 -31.09 3.90
CA GLN A 254 19.23 -30.69 2.51
C GLN A 254 18.00 -29.77 2.34
N CYS A 255 17.64 -29.01 3.37
CA CYS A 255 16.62 -27.97 3.25
C CYS A 255 17.22 -26.75 2.54
N HIS A 256 16.50 -26.20 1.55
CA HIS A 256 16.85 -24.90 0.96
C HIS A 256 16.72 -23.78 1.99
N ALA A 257 17.43 -22.67 1.76
CA ALA A 257 17.40 -21.49 2.64
C ALA A 257 15.95 -21.07 2.91
N CYS A 258 15.53 -21.23 4.16
CA CYS A 258 14.23 -20.79 4.64
C CYS A 258 14.30 -19.30 4.94
N SER A 259 13.43 -18.55 4.27
CA SER A 259 12.97 -17.24 4.71
C SER A 259 11.49 -17.39 5.03
N GLY A 260 11.01 -16.72 6.09
CA GLY A 260 9.64 -16.86 6.61
C GLY A 260 8.59 -16.81 5.50
N GLY A 261 7.89 -17.93 5.28
CA GLY A 261 7.09 -18.17 4.08
C GLY A 261 5.70 -17.50 4.08
N LEU A 262 5.42 -16.71 3.03
CA LEU A 262 4.49 -17.02 1.92
C LEU A 262 3.19 -17.82 2.20
N ALA A 263 2.61 -17.80 3.40
CA ALA A 263 1.43 -18.63 3.71
C ALA A 263 0.20 -18.37 2.81
N ARG A 264 0.06 -17.16 2.23
CA ARG A 264 -1.04 -16.85 1.28
C ARG A 264 -0.71 -17.10 -0.20
N THR A 265 0.56 -17.32 -0.54
CA THR A 265 1.02 -17.50 -1.93
C THR A 265 1.36 -18.95 -2.24
N SER A 266 1.88 -19.73 -1.28
CA SER A 266 2.18 -21.17 -1.48
C SER A 266 0.91 -22.03 -1.62
N VAL A 267 -0.18 -21.66 -0.93
CA VAL A 267 -1.47 -22.36 -1.06
C VAL A 267 -2.15 -22.06 -2.41
N ALA A 268 -1.93 -20.86 -2.97
CA ALA A 268 -2.47 -20.47 -4.27
C ALA A 268 -1.72 -21.11 -5.45
N VAL A 269 -0.41 -21.34 -5.30
CA VAL A 269 0.46 -21.91 -6.34
C VAL A 269 0.41 -23.44 -6.36
N GLY A 270 0.27 -24.11 -5.20
CA GLY A 270 0.02 -25.56 -5.12
C GLY A 270 -1.34 -25.99 -5.70
N ALA A 271 -2.27 -25.04 -5.89
CA ALA A 271 -3.60 -25.25 -6.45
C ALA A 271 -3.69 -24.99 -7.98
N GLY A 272 -2.57 -24.73 -8.68
CA GLY A 272 -2.53 -24.69 -10.15
C GLY A 272 -3.25 -23.51 -10.81
N MET A 273 -3.19 -22.32 -10.23
CA MET A 273 -3.98 -21.15 -10.65
C MET A 273 -3.36 -20.38 -11.85
N GLN A 274 -4.08 -20.30 -12.98
CA GLN A 274 -3.71 -19.47 -14.16
C GLN A 274 -4.69 -18.31 -14.47
N SER A 275 -5.74 -18.11 -13.66
CA SER A 275 -6.65 -16.94 -13.65
C SER A 275 -7.36 -16.85 -12.29
N GLN A 276 -7.77 -15.65 -11.85
CA GLN A 276 -8.26 -15.31 -10.49
C GLN A 276 -9.56 -16.02 -10.03
N VAL A 277 -10.11 -16.94 -10.82
CA VAL A 277 -11.40 -17.60 -10.55
C VAL A 277 -11.28 -18.80 -9.58
N SER A 278 -10.07 -19.30 -9.28
CA SER A 278 -9.90 -20.54 -8.49
C SER A 278 -10.05 -20.44 -6.97
N PHE A 279 -10.55 -19.33 -6.41
CA PHE A 279 -10.74 -19.24 -4.95
C PHE A 279 -12.04 -19.89 -4.44
N ASN A 280 -12.90 -20.41 -5.32
CA ASN A 280 -14.33 -20.59 -4.98
C ASN A 280 -14.92 -22.01 -5.11
N PHE A 281 -14.15 -23.09 -5.00
CA PHE A 281 -14.73 -24.45 -5.08
C PHE A 281 -14.62 -25.38 -3.86
N PHE A 282 -14.05 -24.97 -2.72
CA PHE A 282 -13.94 -25.86 -1.56
C PHE A 282 -14.91 -25.51 -0.42
N TYR A 283 -16.21 -25.60 -0.71
CA TYR A 283 -17.26 -25.73 0.32
C TYR A 283 -18.41 -26.62 -0.20
N LYS A 284 -18.12 -27.88 -0.51
CA LYS A 284 -19.17 -28.90 -0.60
C LYS A 284 -18.67 -30.32 -0.36
N ALA A 285 -18.43 -30.67 0.90
CA ALA A 285 -18.64 -32.03 1.40
C ALA A 285 -18.70 -32.01 2.93
N LYS A 286 -19.88 -32.32 3.46
CA LYS A 286 -20.16 -32.70 4.86
C LYS A 286 -19.49 -34.03 5.17
N LEU A 287 -18.86 -34.14 6.35
CA LEU A 287 -19.02 -35.17 7.40
C LEU A 287 -17.90 -35.03 8.43
#